data_AF-A0A661BXX3-F1
#
_entry.id   AF-A0A661BXX3-F1
#
_cell.length_a   1.000
_cell.length_b   1.000
_cell.length_c   1.000
_cell.angle_alpha   90.00
_cell.angle_beta   90.00
_cell.angle_gamma   90.00
#
_symmetry.space_group_name_H-M   'P 1'
#
loop_
_entity.id
_entity.type
_entity.pdbx_description
1 polymer ?
#
loop_
_entity_poly.entity_id
_entity_poly.type
_entity_poly.pdbx_seq_one_letter_code
_entity_poly.pdbx_strand_id
1 'polypeptide(L)'
;MGQPIVRYESGQTSYAFEAMTDSGDQTNFAASFSPMSRVSGYAPTVAPYGLKTGGVITAASGNDKVDVAALTVVAPGMAGADSDGVVTVSADTDIATYRGITTDTHMITSITVDSSGSIASITGADSTAFSTTRGVAGGPPYIPVGSVEIGQVRTTSVTAAVVASGEIYQVPGLHLERSDYPTYEVDYANGEITFVDALPAIHTGDVPKKVYIDGATPLFAPVPKASEWVPAEATYSISSTDTYDGPIGSSSSSLGQASFSAVLTDGITDNFVSLKGANIWIEFRPDRDVTVPKQLTQGIFGISRTFPAGGGSVSASCTVTPVEATVDVAS
;
A
#
# COMPACT_ATOMS: atom_id res chain seq x y z
N MET A 1 20.92 32.03 12.17
CA MET A 1 19.90 31.52 11.24
C MET A 1 20.52 31.63 9.86
N GLY A 2 20.88 30.51 9.25
CA GLY A 2 21.55 30.52 7.95
C GLY A 2 20.62 30.97 6.82
N GLN A 3 21.14 30.93 5.60
CA GLN A 3 20.37 31.36 4.43
C GLN A 3 19.36 30.27 4.05
N PRO A 4 18.07 30.60 3.89
CA PRO A 4 17.08 29.63 3.45
C PRO A 4 17.35 29.10 2.04
N ILE A 5 16.85 27.90 1.75
CA ILE A 5 16.96 27.29 0.42
C ILE A 5 15.69 26.51 0.07
N VAL A 6 15.29 26.59 -1.20
CA VAL A 6 14.29 25.73 -1.81
C VAL A 6 15.00 24.74 -2.73
N ARG A 7 14.60 23.48 -2.69
CA ARG A 7 15.14 22.39 -3.49
C ARG A 7 13.99 21.62 -4.13
N TYR A 8 14.22 21.07 -5.32
CA TYR A 8 13.25 20.28 -6.06
C TYR A 8 13.76 18.87 -6.28
N GLU A 9 12.86 17.91 -6.38
CA GLU A 9 13.16 16.55 -6.79
C GLU A 9 13.68 16.54 -8.24
N SER A 10 14.98 16.28 -8.37
CA SER A 10 15.72 16.32 -9.63
C SER A 10 16.09 14.94 -10.18
N GLY A 11 15.87 13.90 -9.37
CA GLY A 11 16.15 12.52 -9.70
C GLY A 11 15.64 11.60 -8.59
N GLN A 12 15.84 10.29 -8.75
CA GLN A 12 15.29 9.26 -7.88
C GLN A 12 16.34 8.18 -7.57
N THR A 13 16.29 7.62 -6.37
CA THR A 13 16.99 6.38 -6.03
C THR A 13 15.97 5.27 -5.88
N SER A 14 15.98 4.28 -6.78
CA SER A 14 15.01 3.18 -6.78
C SER A 14 15.35 2.10 -5.75
N TYR A 15 14.30 1.54 -5.16
CA TYR A 15 14.32 0.41 -4.24
C TYR A 15 13.47 -0.70 -4.85
N ALA A 16 14.03 -1.91 -4.90
CA ALA A 16 13.27 -3.10 -5.27
C ALA A 16 12.27 -3.46 -4.15
N PHE A 17 11.35 -4.39 -4.44
CA PHE A 17 10.41 -4.88 -3.45
C PHE A 17 11.10 -5.33 -2.15
N GLU A 18 10.72 -4.70 -1.05
CA GLU A 18 11.11 -5.08 0.30
C GLU A 18 9.86 -5.42 1.13
N ALA A 19 10.03 -6.27 2.14
CA ALA A 19 8.97 -6.50 3.12
C ALA A 19 8.90 -5.28 4.05
N MET A 20 7.71 -4.72 4.20
CA MET A 20 7.46 -3.64 5.15
C MET A 20 7.45 -4.17 6.59
N THR A 21 7.80 -3.30 7.54
CA THR A 21 7.83 -3.62 8.96
C THR A 21 6.47 -3.30 9.57
N ASP A 22 5.79 -4.30 10.15
CA ASP A 22 4.58 -4.13 10.94
C ASP A 22 4.90 -3.37 12.24
N SER A 23 4.09 -2.39 12.59
CA SER A 23 4.19 -1.66 13.87
C SER A 23 3.77 -2.50 15.08
N GLY A 24 3.17 -3.68 14.84
CA GLY A 24 2.66 -4.63 15.83
C GLY A 24 1.14 -4.60 15.99
N ASP A 25 0.47 -3.68 15.30
CA ASP A 25 -0.99 -3.54 15.29
C ASP A 25 -1.66 -4.20 14.07
N GLN A 26 -0.86 -4.74 13.12
CA GLN A 26 -1.33 -5.38 11.89
C GLN A 26 -2.10 -4.44 10.97
N THR A 27 -2.07 -3.13 11.23
CA THR A 27 -2.70 -2.07 10.43
C THR A 27 -1.67 -1.15 9.80
N ASN A 28 -0.58 -0.84 10.50
CA ASN A 28 0.43 0.11 10.08
C ASN A 28 1.73 -0.60 9.72
N PHE A 29 2.20 -0.34 8.50
CA PHE A 29 3.40 -0.93 7.94
C PHE A 29 4.33 0.18 7.43
N ALA A 30 5.62 0.10 7.78
CA ALA A 30 6.62 1.08 7.38
C ALA A 30 7.65 0.49 6.41
N ALA A 31 7.97 1.23 5.35
CA ALA A 31 9.10 0.96 4.48
C ALA A 31 10.43 1.37 5.15
N SER A 32 11.55 0.85 4.63
CA SER A 32 12.89 1.28 5.05
C SER A 32 13.31 2.61 4.44
N PHE A 33 12.54 3.13 3.48
CA PHE A 33 12.84 4.34 2.72
C PHE A 33 11.69 5.37 2.77
N SER A 34 12.06 6.62 2.97
CA SER A 34 11.17 7.78 2.93
C SER A 34 11.94 9.07 2.66
N PRO A 35 11.29 10.12 2.13
CA PRO A 35 9.95 10.12 1.54
C PRO A 35 9.91 9.38 0.19
N MET A 36 8.73 9.00 -0.27
CA MET A 36 8.48 8.24 -1.51
C MET A 36 8.15 9.17 -2.68
N SER A 37 8.86 9.02 -3.80
CA SER A 37 8.60 9.75 -5.04
C SER A 37 7.25 9.37 -5.64
N ARG A 38 6.61 10.31 -6.33
CA ARG A 38 5.43 10.08 -7.17
C ARG A 38 5.63 10.55 -8.60
N VAL A 39 6.88 10.75 -9.01
CA VAL A 39 7.22 10.99 -10.41
C VAL A 39 6.81 9.75 -11.21
N SER A 40 6.22 9.97 -12.38
CA SER A 40 5.79 8.88 -13.27
C SER A 40 6.95 7.91 -13.54
N GLY A 41 6.70 6.61 -13.35
CA GLY A 41 7.71 5.55 -13.43
C GLY A 41 8.48 5.27 -12.14
N TYR A 42 8.29 6.07 -11.09
CA TYR A 42 8.95 5.93 -9.78
C TYR A 42 7.97 5.94 -8.60
N ALA A 43 6.67 6.06 -8.88
CA ALA A 43 5.63 5.95 -7.86
C ALA A 43 5.67 4.56 -7.22
N PRO A 44 5.50 4.46 -5.89
CA PRO A 44 5.63 3.18 -5.20
C PRO A 44 4.51 2.22 -5.58
N THR A 45 4.84 0.93 -5.68
CA THR A 45 3.86 -0.15 -5.81
C THR A 45 3.76 -0.88 -4.49
N VAL A 46 2.57 -0.84 -3.89
CA VAL A 46 2.25 -1.61 -2.69
C VAL A 46 1.73 -2.98 -3.11
N ALA A 47 2.30 -4.03 -2.54
CA ALA A 47 2.06 -5.41 -2.93
C ALA A 47 1.82 -6.31 -1.69
N PRO A 48 0.63 -6.22 -1.05
CA PRO A 48 0.26 -7.15 0.01
C PRO A 48 0.11 -8.55 -0.57
N TYR A 49 0.61 -9.56 0.15
CA TYR A 49 0.45 -10.95 -0.27
C TYR A 49 -1.03 -11.29 -0.40
N GLY A 50 -1.40 -11.97 -1.48
CA GLY A 50 -2.78 -12.42 -1.64
C GLY A 50 -3.17 -12.80 -3.07
N LEU A 51 -4.35 -13.41 -3.19
CA LEU A 51 -4.96 -13.72 -4.47
C LEU A 51 -5.33 -12.44 -5.22
N LYS A 52 -4.89 -12.36 -6.47
CA LYS A 52 -5.21 -11.27 -7.40
C LYS A 52 -6.37 -11.64 -8.31
N THR A 53 -6.25 -12.78 -9.03
CA THR A 53 -7.25 -13.27 -10.00
C THR A 53 -7.30 -14.80 -10.04
N GLY A 54 -8.43 -15.35 -10.49
CA GLY A 54 -8.60 -16.79 -10.71
C GLY A 54 -8.83 -17.59 -9.42
N GLY A 55 -8.34 -18.83 -9.38
CA GLY A 55 -8.24 -19.62 -8.15
C GLY A 55 -9.56 -20.21 -7.66
N VAL A 56 -10.56 -20.37 -8.54
CA VAL A 56 -11.82 -21.02 -8.19
C VAL A 56 -11.55 -22.46 -7.76
N ILE A 57 -12.07 -22.85 -6.60
CA ILE A 57 -12.00 -24.20 -6.07
C ILE A 57 -13.31 -24.92 -6.40
N THR A 58 -13.22 -26.11 -6.99
CA THR A 58 -14.37 -26.96 -7.31
C THR A 58 -14.20 -28.36 -6.75
N ALA A 59 -15.31 -29.07 -6.55
CA ALA A 59 -15.26 -30.48 -6.22
C ALA A 59 -14.58 -31.28 -7.33
N ALA A 60 -13.61 -32.12 -6.97
CA ALA A 60 -13.02 -33.08 -7.90
C ALA A 60 -13.94 -34.31 -8.07
N SER A 61 -13.63 -35.18 -9.03
CA SER A 61 -14.37 -36.43 -9.21
C SER A 61 -14.04 -37.53 -8.18
N GLY A 62 -12.86 -37.42 -7.53
CA GLY A 62 -12.41 -38.34 -6.50
C GLY A 62 -12.91 -37.98 -5.09
N ASN A 63 -12.90 -38.97 -4.20
CA ASN A 63 -13.17 -38.72 -2.78
C ASN A 63 -12.13 -37.79 -2.18
N ASP A 64 -12.58 -36.91 -1.29
CA ASP A 64 -11.74 -36.07 -0.43
C ASP A 64 -10.74 -35.23 -1.24
N LYS A 65 -11.16 -34.75 -2.41
CA LYS A 65 -10.33 -33.97 -3.32
C LYS A 65 -11.06 -32.77 -3.90
N VAL A 66 -10.31 -31.73 -4.22
CA VAL A 66 -10.76 -30.55 -4.95
C VAL A 66 -9.84 -30.23 -6.12
N ASP A 67 -10.40 -29.58 -7.13
CA ASP A 67 -9.65 -29.01 -8.25
C ASP A 67 -9.57 -27.49 -8.06
N VAL A 68 -8.47 -26.89 -8.51
CA VAL A 68 -8.20 -25.46 -8.40
C VAL A 68 -7.87 -24.91 -9.77
N ALA A 69 -8.64 -23.92 -10.22
CA ALA A 69 -8.38 -23.22 -11.47
C ALA A 69 -7.08 -22.41 -11.39
N ALA A 70 -6.44 -22.18 -12.54
CA ALA A 70 -5.25 -21.32 -12.64
C ALA A 70 -5.52 -19.94 -12.03
N LEU A 71 -4.48 -19.35 -11.47
CA LEU A 71 -4.60 -18.15 -10.65
C LEU A 71 -3.32 -17.31 -10.66
N THR A 72 -3.45 -16.08 -10.21
CA THR A 72 -2.31 -15.21 -9.96
C THR A 72 -2.36 -14.69 -8.53
N VAL A 73 -1.22 -14.70 -7.83
CA VAL A 73 -1.07 -14.06 -6.52
C VAL A 73 -0.13 -12.86 -6.63
N VAL A 74 -0.39 -11.81 -5.86
CA VAL A 74 0.63 -10.80 -5.55
C VAL A 74 1.45 -11.39 -4.42
N ALA A 75 2.74 -11.61 -4.64
CA ALA A 75 3.66 -12.14 -3.64
C ALA A 75 5.13 -11.88 -4.05
N PRO A 76 5.64 -10.63 -3.96
CA PRO A 76 6.95 -10.29 -4.53
C PRO A 76 8.14 -11.08 -3.97
N GLY A 77 8.05 -11.60 -2.74
CA GLY A 77 9.09 -12.44 -2.14
C GLY A 77 8.87 -13.95 -2.32
N MET A 78 7.88 -14.38 -3.10
CA MET A 78 7.60 -15.79 -3.39
C MET A 78 8.41 -16.26 -4.60
N ALA A 79 8.78 -17.54 -4.63
CA ALA A 79 9.48 -18.09 -5.79
C ALA A 79 8.62 -17.96 -7.07
N GLY A 80 9.25 -17.52 -8.16
CA GLY A 80 8.55 -17.31 -9.43
C GLY A 80 7.80 -15.98 -9.55
N ALA A 81 8.02 -15.03 -8.64
CA ALA A 81 7.49 -13.67 -8.78
C ALA A 81 8.17 -12.92 -9.94
N ASP A 82 7.37 -12.29 -10.79
CA ASP A 82 7.81 -11.39 -11.85
C ASP A 82 8.24 -10.03 -11.29
N SER A 83 8.74 -9.12 -12.15
CA SER A 83 9.15 -7.76 -11.78
C SER A 83 8.05 -6.95 -11.09
N ASP A 84 6.79 -7.26 -11.40
CA ASP A 84 5.62 -6.57 -10.87
C ASP A 84 5.11 -7.23 -9.57
N GLY A 85 5.87 -8.19 -9.03
CA GLY A 85 5.56 -8.88 -7.79
C GLY A 85 4.44 -9.93 -7.90
N VAL A 86 4.08 -10.33 -9.11
CA VAL A 86 3.00 -11.29 -9.39
C VAL A 86 3.58 -12.67 -9.67
N VAL A 87 2.97 -13.71 -9.09
CA VAL A 87 3.27 -15.12 -9.40
C VAL A 87 2.08 -15.70 -10.17
N THR A 88 2.35 -16.31 -11.31
CA THR A 88 1.35 -17.07 -12.07
C THR A 88 1.42 -18.54 -11.66
N VAL A 89 0.29 -19.09 -11.22
CA VAL A 89 0.18 -20.47 -10.73
C VAL A 89 -0.77 -21.23 -11.65
N SER A 90 -0.28 -22.37 -12.15
CA SER A 90 -1.08 -23.23 -13.05
C SER A 90 -2.26 -23.85 -12.30
N ALA A 91 -3.29 -24.25 -13.04
CA ALA A 91 -4.37 -25.05 -12.47
C ALA A 91 -3.79 -26.36 -11.92
N ASP A 92 -4.36 -26.83 -10.82
CA ASP A 92 -3.99 -28.11 -10.21
C ASP A 92 -5.25 -28.90 -9.87
N THR A 93 -5.15 -30.21 -10.00
CA THR A 93 -6.29 -31.13 -9.90
C THR A 93 -6.04 -32.12 -8.79
N ASP A 94 -7.11 -32.69 -8.25
CA ASP A 94 -7.03 -33.77 -7.27
C ASP A 94 -6.26 -33.38 -5.98
N ILE A 95 -6.32 -32.10 -5.60
CA ILE A 95 -5.73 -31.59 -4.36
C ILE A 95 -6.41 -32.25 -3.17
N ALA A 96 -5.62 -32.88 -2.31
CA ALA A 96 -6.13 -33.61 -1.16
C ALA A 96 -6.83 -32.69 -0.16
N THR A 97 -7.95 -33.15 0.35
CA THR A 97 -8.66 -32.61 1.51
C THR A 97 -8.89 -33.73 2.49
N TYR A 98 -9.27 -33.37 3.71
CA TYR A 98 -9.34 -34.34 4.78
C TYR A 98 -10.69 -34.27 5.51
N ARG A 99 -11.04 -35.42 6.04
CA ARG A 99 -12.25 -35.68 6.81
C ARG A 99 -11.88 -36.00 8.25
N GLY A 100 -12.85 -35.82 9.13
CA GLY A 100 -12.67 -36.14 10.54
C GLY A 100 -12.39 -37.63 10.77
N ILE A 101 -11.87 -37.97 11.94
CA ILE A 101 -11.47 -39.33 12.30
C ILE A 101 -12.32 -39.81 13.48
N THR A 102 -12.84 -41.03 13.39
CA THR A 102 -13.64 -41.69 14.44
C THR A 102 -14.91 -40.95 14.84
N THR A 103 -14.92 -40.26 15.98
CA THR A 103 -16.06 -39.49 16.51
C THR A 103 -15.98 -38.00 16.17
N ASP A 104 -14.79 -37.51 15.85
CA ASP A 104 -14.56 -36.12 15.48
C ASP A 104 -14.90 -35.99 13.99
N THR A 105 -16.06 -35.42 13.70
CA THR A 105 -16.61 -35.39 12.33
C THR A 105 -16.24 -34.13 11.57
N HIS A 106 -15.80 -33.07 12.24
CA HIS A 106 -15.59 -31.75 11.67
C HIS A 106 -14.12 -31.48 11.41
N MET A 107 -13.76 -31.27 10.14
CA MET A 107 -12.39 -30.95 9.74
C MET A 107 -12.36 -29.81 8.74
N ILE A 108 -11.33 -28.96 8.84
CA ILE A 108 -11.09 -27.85 7.93
C ILE A 108 -9.72 -28.05 7.27
N THR A 109 -9.70 -28.05 5.94
CA THR A 109 -8.47 -28.01 5.12
C THR A 109 -8.37 -26.64 4.46
N SER A 110 -7.29 -25.90 4.70
CA SER A 110 -6.97 -24.67 3.96
C SER A 110 -6.28 -25.04 2.66
N ILE A 111 -6.72 -24.44 1.55
CA ILE A 111 -6.03 -24.51 0.27
C ILE A 111 -5.23 -23.23 0.10
N THR A 112 -3.96 -23.38 -0.23
CA THR A 112 -3.00 -22.29 -0.27
C THR A 112 -2.17 -22.31 -1.54
N VAL A 113 -1.56 -21.17 -1.87
CA VAL A 113 -0.33 -21.14 -2.66
C VAL A 113 0.84 -21.06 -1.69
N ASP A 114 1.74 -22.03 -1.74
CA ASP A 114 2.91 -22.06 -0.85
C ASP A 114 4.05 -21.15 -1.35
N SER A 115 5.12 -21.04 -0.56
CA SER A 115 6.26 -20.17 -0.88
C SER A 115 7.04 -20.59 -2.14
N SER A 116 6.79 -21.79 -2.68
CA SER A 116 7.34 -22.24 -3.96
C SER A 116 6.53 -21.80 -5.18
N GLY A 117 5.37 -21.15 -4.96
CA GLY A 117 4.45 -20.77 -6.02
C GLY A 117 3.55 -21.91 -6.49
N SER A 118 3.31 -22.91 -5.63
CA SER A 118 2.51 -24.10 -5.96
C SER A 118 1.26 -24.20 -5.09
N ILE A 119 0.20 -24.83 -5.61
CA ILE A 119 -1.02 -25.10 -4.85
C ILE A 119 -0.74 -26.22 -3.84
N ALA A 120 -1.16 -26.01 -2.59
CA ALA A 120 -0.97 -26.95 -1.50
C ALA A 120 -2.18 -26.98 -0.58
N SER A 121 -2.43 -28.13 0.06
CA SER A 121 -3.43 -28.31 1.11
C SER A 121 -2.78 -28.35 2.48
N ILE A 122 -3.39 -27.68 3.46
CA ILE A 122 -2.95 -27.68 4.85
C ILE A 122 -4.14 -28.09 5.71
N THR A 123 -3.94 -29.06 6.59
CA THR A 123 -5.02 -29.69 7.36
C THR A 123 -5.02 -29.20 8.79
N GLY A 124 -6.20 -28.83 9.30
CA GLY A 124 -6.44 -28.57 10.71
C GLY A 124 -6.60 -29.86 11.53
N ALA A 125 -6.78 -29.71 12.84
CA ALA A 125 -7.17 -30.83 13.70
C ALA A 125 -8.69 -31.02 13.64
N ASP A 126 -9.17 -32.26 13.64
CA ASP A 126 -10.59 -32.58 13.69
C ASP A 126 -11.21 -32.34 15.07
N SER A 127 -12.54 -32.22 15.10
CA SER A 127 -13.33 -32.07 16.33
C SER A 127 -14.77 -32.56 16.12
N THR A 128 -15.54 -32.60 17.20
CA THR A 128 -16.99 -32.86 17.18
C THR A 128 -17.82 -31.65 16.71
N ALA A 129 -17.21 -30.47 16.57
CA ALA A 129 -17.85 -29.25 16.06
C ALA A 129 -16.85 -28.33 15.36
N PHE A 130 -17.33 -27.45 14.47
CA PHE A 130 -16.49 -26.41 13.90
C PHE A 130 -16.11 -25.34 14.92
N SER A 131 -14.90 -24.81 14.77
CA SER A 131 -14.38 -23.63 15.45
C SER A 131 -14.01 -22.58 14.41
N THR A 132 -14.10 -21.30 14.79
CA THR A 132 -13.56 -20.19 13.99
C THR A 132 -12.15 -19.79 14.41
N THR A 133 -11.67 -20.28 15.56
CA THR A 133 -10.32 -20.01 16.05
C THR A 133 -9.31 -20.82 15.25
N ARG A 134 -8.23 -20.20 14.79
CA ARG A 134 -7.18 -20.91 14.06
C ARG A 134 -6.33 -21.79 14.96
N GLY A 135 -5.83 -22.89 14.40
CA GLY A 135 -4.93 -23.82 15.09
C GLY A 135 -5.57 -24.68 16.18
N VAL A 136 -6.85 -24.48 16.51
CA VAL A 136 -7.59 -25.34 17.45
C VAL A 136 -8.32 -26.46 16.71
N ALA A 137 -8.65 -27.54 17.44
CA ALA A 137 -9.47 -28.62 16.94
C ALA A 137 -10.83 -28.12 16.39
N GLY A 138 -11.19 -28.56 15.19
CA GLY A 138 -12.37 -28.12 14.44
C GLY A 138 -12.21 -26.75 13.77
N GLY A 139 -11.08 -26.07 13.98
CA GLY A 139 -10.78 -24.76 13.41
C GLY A 139 -9.91 -24.83 12.16
N PRO A 140 -9.77 -23.71 11.43
CA PRO A 140 -8.84 -23.63 10.30
C PRO A 140 -7.40 -23.79 10.79
N PRO A 141 -6.51 -24.44 10.03
CA PRO A 141 -5.10 -24.45 10.37
C PRO A 141 -4.48 -23.05 10.24
N TYR A 142 -3.39 -22.83 10.95
CA TYR A 142 -2.44 -21.78 10.56
C TYR A 142 -1.74 -22.19 9.27
N ILE A 143 -1.50 -21.21 8.41
CA ILE A 143 -0.71 -21.43 7.18
C ILE A 143 0.74 -20.96 7.38
N PRO A 144 1.73 -21.53 6.68
CA PRO A 144 3.12 -21.08 6.76
C PRO A 144 3.26 -19.61 6.35
N VAL A 145 4.11 -18.87 7.07
CA VAL A 145 4.43 -17.48 6.72
C VAL A 145 4.97 -17.40 5.29
N GLY A 146 4.35 -16.57 4.46
CA GLY A 146 4.69 -16.43 3.04
C GLY A 146 3.84 -17.29 2.09
N SER A 147 2.94 -18.12 2.61
CA SER A 147 1.85 -18.72 1.82
C SER A 147 0.65 -17.76 1.72
N VAL A 148 -0.21 -17.99 0.73
CA VAL A 148 -1.46 -17.25 0.50
C VAL A 148 -2.65 -18.21 0.62
N GLU A 149 -3.63 -17.94 1.48
CA GLU A 149 -4.84 -18.75 1.57
C GLU A 149 -5.81 -18.42 0.43
N ILE A 150 -6.12 -19.40 -0.43
CA ILE A 150 -7.04 -19.23 -1.56
C ILE A 150 -8.43 -19.82 -1.30
N GLY A 151 -8.63 -20.54 -0.20
CA GLY A 151 -9.92 -21.08 0.19
C GLY A 151 -9.82 -22.07 1.34
N GLN A 152 -10.98 -22.52 1.82
CA GLN A 152 -11.10 -23.58 2.82
C GLN A 152 -12.12 -24.63 2.36
N VAL A 153 -11.85 -25.89 2.69
CA VAL A 153 -12.79 -27.00 2.55
C VAL A 153 -13.16 -27.49 3.94
N ARG A 154 -14.46 -27.54 4.25
CA ARG A 154 -14.99 -27.87 5.58
C ARG A 154 -15.90 -29.10 5.49
N THR A 155 -15.46 -30.19 6.07
CA THR A 155 -16.18 -31.48 6.04
C THR A 155 -16.78 -31.81 7.40
N THR A 156 -17.89 -32.54 7.41
CA THR A 156 -18.66 -32.91 8.63
C THR A 156 -18.91 -34.42 8.74
N SER A 157 -18.05 -35.23 8.14
CA SER A 157 -18.17 -36.68 8.06
C SER A 157 -16.79 -37.33 8.23
N VAL A 158 -16.77 -38.58 8.70
CA VAL A 158 -15.57 -39.44 8.75
C VAL A 158 -15.51 -40.43 7.57
N THR A 159 -16.53 -40.44 6.73
CA THR A 159 -16.62 -41.35 5.58
C THR A 159 -16.13 -40.66 4.32
N ALA A 160 -15.17 -41.28 3.63
CA ALA A 160 -14.65 -40.79 2.36
C ALA A 160 -15.77 -40.61 1.33
N ALA A 161 -15.82 -39.42 0.73
CA ALA A 161 -16.83 -39.05 -0.26
C ALA A 161 -16.34 -37.88 -1.12
N VAL A 162 -16.92 -37.70 -2.29
CA VAL A 162 -16.71 -36.50 -3.11
C VAL A 162 -17.07 -35.25 -2.29
N VAL A 163 -16.23 -34.23 -2.36
CA VAL A 163 -16.46 -32.94 -1.69
C VAL A 163 -17.70 -32.29 -2.29
N ALA A 164 -18.64 -31.84 -1.46
CA ALA A 164 -19.79 -31.09 -1.93
C ALA A 164 -19.42 -29.62 -2.15
N SER A 165 -20.07 -28.95 -3.12
CA SER A 165 -19.83 -27.51 -3.35
C SER A 165 -20.13 -26.65 -2.12
N GLY A 166 -21.07 -27.07 -1.27
CA GLY A 166 -21.38 -26.41 0.00
C GLY A 166 -20.33 -26.62 1.10
N GLU A 167 -19.37 -27.52 0.89
CA GLU A 167 -18.20 -27.72 1.78
C GLU A 167 -17.04 -26.79 1.37
N ILE A 168 -17.13 -26.03 0.26
CA ILE A 168 -16.05 -25.17 -0.26
C ILE A 168 -16.34 -23.69 0.03
N TYR A 169 -15.37 -22.99 0.62
CA TYR A 169 -15.50 -21.62 1.10
C TYR A 169 -14.38 -20.73 0.56
N GLN A 170 -14.73 -19.66 -0.15
CA GLN A 170 -13.78 -18.68 -0.74
C GLN A 170 -14.26 -17.22 -0.55
N VAL A 171 -14.73 -16.88 0.65
CA VAL A 171 -15.17 -15.49 0.94
C VAL A 171 -13.93 -14.63 1.24
N PRO A 172 -13.69 -13.53 0.51
CA PRO A 172 -12.60 -12.58 0.78
C PRO A 172 -12.59 -12.12 2.23
N GLY A 173 -11.41 -12.08 2.85
CA GLY A 173 -11.21 -11.64 4.23
C GLY A 173 -11.58 -12.67 5.31
N LEU A 174 -12.23 -13.78 4.94
CA LEU A 174 -12.64 -14.81 5.90
C LEU A 174 -12.04 -16.19 5.59
N HIS A 175 -12.12 -16.61 4.34
CA HIS A 175 -11.60 -17.91 3.86
C HIS A 175 -10.59 -17.74 2.72
N LEU A 176 -10.44 -16.51 2.24
CA LEU A 176 -9.66 -16.14 1.08
C LEU A 176 -8.88 -14.87 1.41
N GLU A 177 -7.56 -14.93 1.27
CA GLU A 177 -6.66 -13.81 1.40
C GLU A 177 -6.50 -13.11 0.05
N ARG A 178 -7.09 -11.93 -0.13
CA ARG A 178 -6.91 -11.11 -1.33
C ARG A 178 -5.78 -10.09 -1.17
N SER A 179 -5.12 -9.75 -2.27
CA SER A 179 -4.06 -8.74 -2.27
C SER A 179 -4.59 -7.31 -2.17
N ASP A 180 -5.86 -7.09 -2.53
CA ASP A 180 -6.54 -5.78 -2.56
C ASP A 180 -7.54 -5.60 -1.38
N TYR A 181 -7.48 -6.46 -0.36
CA TYR A 181 -8.35 -6.40 0.81
C TYR A 181 -7.60 -6.69 2.12
N PRO A 182 -7.81 -5.90 3.19
CA PRO A 182 -8.52 -4.61 3.21
C PRO A 182 -7.84 -3.55 2.34
N THR A 183 -8.54 -2.45 2.05
CA THR A 183 -7.94 -1.29 1.38
C THR A 183 -6.97 -0.56 2.32
N TYR A 184 -6.11 0.28 1.78
CA TYR A 184 -5.11 1.01 2.54
C TYR A 184 -4.89 2.43 1.98
N GLU A 185 -4.33 3.29 2.80
CA GLU A 185 -3.81 4.60 2.44
C GLU A 185 -2.28 4.59 2.54
N VAL A 186 -1.62 5.47 1.79
CA VAL A 186 -0.15 5.57 1.73
C VAL A 186 0.27 6.96 2.16
N ASP A 187 1.07 7.03 3.23
CA ASP A 187 1.78 8.23 3.63
C ASP A 187 3.13 8.26 2.90
N TYR A 188 3.17 9.06 1.83
CA TYR A 188 4.37 9.19 1.01
C TYR A 188 5.49 9.95 1.71
N ALA A 189 5.19 10.78 2.73
CA ALA A 189 6.21 11.55 3.43
C ALA A 189 7.00 10.66 4.39
N ASN A 190 6.29 9.83 5.16
CA ASN A 190 6.88 8.93 6.16
C ASN A 190 7.22 7.55 5.60
N GLY A 191 6.69 7.21 4.43
CA GLY A 191 6.89 5.90 3.81
C GLY A 191 6.10 4.80 4.52
N GLU A 192 4.89 5.13 4.95
CA GLU A 192 4.03 4.27 5.74
C GLU A 192 2.73 3.95 4.98
N ILE A 193 2.13 2.82 5.36
CA ILE A 193 0.85 2.38 4.84
C ILE A 193 -0.05 2.01 6.00
N THR A 194 -1.30 2.47 5.94
CA THR A 194 -2.32 2.19 6.94
C THR A 194 -3.49 1.46 6.28
N PHE A 195 -3.73 0.23 6.68
CA PHE A 195 -4.92 -0.51 6.28
C PHE A 195 -6.16 -0.01 7.03
N VAL A 196 -7.32 -0.06 6.37
CA VAL A 196 -8.60 0.35 6.98
C VAL A 196 -9.10 -0.59 8.07
N ASP A 197 -8.53 -1.79 8.16
CA ASP A 197 -8.78 -2.79 9.19
C ASP A 197 -7.51 -3.63 9.40
N ALA A 198 -7.38 -4.24 10.58
CA ALA A 198 -6.24 -5.09 10.90
C ALA A 198 -6.17 -6.30 9.95
N LEU A 199 -4.99 -6.55 9.42
CA LEU A 199 -4.78 -7.71 8.56
C LEU A 199 -4.97 -9.00 9.37
N PRO A 200 -5.78 -9.96 8.90
CA PRO A 200 -6.02 -11.20 9.64
C PRO A 200 -4.74 -11.98 9.95
N ALA A 201 -4.51 -12.26 11.24
CA ALA A 201 -3.40 -13.05 11.76
C ALA A 201 -3.57 -14.56 11.49
N ILE A 202 -3.49 -14.97 10.22
CA ILE A 202 -3.81 -16.33 9.79
C ILE A 202 -2.59 -17.25 9.60
N HIS A 203 -1.39 -16.69 9.69
CA HIS A 203 -0.14 -17.40 9.50
C HIS A 203 0.44 -17.90 10.83
N THR A 204 1.31 -18.90 10.77
CA THR A 204 1.96 -19.48 11.96
C THR A 204 2.63 -18.38 12.80
N GLY A 205 2.34 -18.37 14.10
CA GLY A 205 2.82 -17.34 15.02
C GLY A 205 1.89 -16.13 15.16
N ASP A 206 0.63 -16.25 14.70
CA ASP A 206 -0.38 -15.19 14.77
C ASP A 206 0.06 -13.91 14.08
N VAL A 207 0.69 -14.07 12.91
CA VAL A 207 1.14 -12.95 12.08
C VAL A 207 0.25 -12.79 10.85
N PRO A 208 0.08 -11.56 10.35
CA PRO A 208 -0.66 -11.33 9.12
C PRO A 208 0.16 -11.77 7.89
N LYS A 209 -0.49 -11.69 6.73
CA LYS A 209 0.23 -11.71 5.44
C LYS A 209 1.33 -10.67 5.41
N LYS A 210 2.36 -10.98 4.60
CA LYS A 210 3.43 -10.04 4.32
C LYS A 210 2.90 -8.90 3.45
N VAL A 211 3.35 -7.69 3.75
CA VAL A 211 3.14 -6.50 2.92
C VAL A 211 4.47 -6.11 2.33
N TYR A 212 4.54 -6.03 0.99
CA TYR A 212 5.73 -5.60 0.28
C TYR A 212 5.51 -4.24 -0.37
N ILE A 213 6.60 -3.52 -0.59
CA ILE A 213 6.58 -2.26 -1.33
C ILE A 213 7.85 -2.11 -2.15
N ASP A 214 7.74 -1.57 -3.36
CA ASP A 214 8.84 -1.00 -4.12
C ASP A 214 8.63 0.50 -4.32
N GLY A 215 9.64 1.20 -4.83
CA GLY A 215 9.48 2.62 -5.13
C GLY A 215 10.81 3.34 -5.24
N ALA A 216 10.80 4.64 -4.99
CA ALA A 216 12.02 5.43 -5.02
C ALA A 216 12.00 6.60 -4.04
N THR A 217 13.17 7.03 -3.57
CA THR A 217 13.34 8.26 -2.79
C THR A 217 13.82 9.42 -3.68
N PRO A 218 13.39 10.67 -3.40
CA PRO A 218 13.77 11.83 -4.20
C PRO A 218 15.21 12.26 -3.96
N LEU A 219 15.90 12.64 -5.03
CA LEU A 219 17.19 13.33 -5.00
C LEU A 219 17.00 14.82 -5.24
N PHE A 220 17.29 15.63 -4.23
CA PHE A 220 17.02 17.07 -4.27
C PHE A 220 18.16 17.89 -4.87
N ALA A 221 17.83 18.78 -5.81
CA ALA A 221 18.73 19.82 -6.32
C ALA A 221 18.23 21.22 -5.93
N PRO A 222 19.13 22.18 -5.69
CA PRO A 222 18.74 23.53 -5.31
C PRO A 222 18.05 24.28 -6.46
N VAL A 223 17.02 25.06 -6.12
CA VAL A 223 16.45 26.07 -7.01
C VAL A 223 17.26 27.36 -6.86
N PRO A 224 17.89 27.87 -7.93
CA PRO A 224 18.66 29.10 -7.87
C PRO A 224 17.77 30.30 -7.51
N LYS A 225 18.26 31.16 -6.61
CA LYS A 225 17.64 32.47 -6.27
C LYS A 225 16.14 32.36 -5.96
N ALA A 226 15.75 31.29 -5.27
CA ALA A 226 14.39 31.12 -4.80
C ALA A 226 14.09 32.03 -3.60
N SER A 227 12.85 32.49 -3.49
CA SER A 227 12.38 33.36 -2.41
C SER A 227 10.90 33.11 -2.12
N GLU A 228 10.40 33.66 -1.01
CA GLU A 228 8.96 33.70 -0.70
C GLU A 228 8.31 32.31 -0.64
N TRP A 229 8.99 31.36 -0.01
CA TRP A 229 8.37 30.05 0.25
C TRP A 229 7.12 30.22 1.11
N VAL A 230 6.02 29.65 0.64
CA VAL A 230 4.74 29.54 1.34
C VAL A 230 4.39 28.05 1.38
N PRO A 231 4.26 27.44 2.57
CA PRO A 231 3.86 26.04 2.68
C PRO A 231 2.38 25.85 2.26
N ALA A 232 2.03 24.62 1.90
CA ALA A 232 0.65 24.21 1.70
C ALA A 232 -0.01 23.96 3.05
N GLU A 233 -0.93 24.82 3.44
CA GLU A 233 -1.65 24.73 4.71
C GLU A 233 -3.16 24.69 4.47
N ALA A 234 -3.88 24.07 5.40
CA ALA A 234 -5.33 24.12 5.42
C ALA A 234 -5.78 25.51 5.90
N THR A 235 -6.59 26.18 5.09
CA THR A 235 -7.27 27.43 5.49
C THR A 235 -8.67 27.10 5.97
N TYR A 236 -9.05 27.65 7.12
CA TYR A 236 -10.35 27.43 7.76
C TYR A 236 -11.21 28.70 7.62
N SER A 237 -12.45 28.53 7.14
CA SER A 237 -13.44 29.60 7.05
C SER A 237 -14.62 29.30 7.96
N ILE A 238 -15.07 30.32 8.71
CA ILE A 238 -16.23 30.25 9.61
C ILE A 238 -17.28 31.22 9.08
N SER A 239 -18.50 30.73 8.87
CA SER A 239 -19.67 31.56 8.54
C SER A 239 -20.81 31.27 9.51
N SER A 240 -21.49 32.30 9.98
CA SER A 240 -22.67 32.17 10.83
C SER A 240 -23.90 32.75 10.15
N THR A 241 -25.04 32.07 10.29
CA THR A 241 -26.35 32.64 9.95
C THR A 241 -27.11 32.89 11.25
N ASP A 242 -27.46 34.15 11.51
CA ASP A 242 -28.26 34.51 12.68
C ASP A 242 -29.71 34.05 12.47
N THR A 243 -30.23 33.23 13.37
CA THR A 243 -31.66 32.88 13.44
C THR A 243 -32.30 33.52 14.66
N TYR A 244 -33.63 33.59 14.70
CA TYR A 244 -34.35 34.08 15.89
C TYR A 244 -34.08 33.26 17.15
N ASP A 245 -33.60 32.03 17.01
CA ASP A 245 -33.23 31.12 18.09
C ASP A 245 -31.71 31.08 18.36
N GLY A 246 -30.94 31.95 17.71
CA GLY A 246 -29.49 32.08 17.86
C GLY A 246 -28.70 31.82 16.57
N PRO A 247 -27.38 32.07 16.57
CA PRO A 247 -26.53 31.86 15.41
C PRO A 247 -26.30 30.36 15.14
N ILE A 248 -26.49 29.93 13.89
CA ILE A 248 -26.06 28.61 13.41
C ILE A 248 -24.73 28.79 12.69
N GLY A 249 -23.67 28.18 13.23
CA GLY A 249 -22.33 28.21 12.66
C GLY A 249 -22.09 27.09 11.65
N SER A 250 -21.34 27.38 10.60
CA SER A 250 -20.74 26.40 9.69
C SER A 250 -19.25 26.70 9.56
N SER A 251 -18.43 25.65 9.53
CA SER A 251 -17.01 25.72 9.22
C SER A 251 -16.70 24.90 7.97
N SER A 252 -15.77 25.39 7.17
CA SER A 252 -15.21 24.67 6.03
C SER A 252 -13.69 24.81 6.02
N SER A 253 -13.01 23.80 5.49
CA SER A 253 -11.56 23.83 5.28
C SER A 253 -11.25 23.64 3.80
N SER A 254 -10.17 24.26 3.34
CA SER A 254 -9.62 24.06 1.99
C SER A 254 -8.10 24.02 2.04
N LEU A 255 -7.49 23.09 1.31
CA LEU A 255 -6.04 22.96 1.23
C LEU A 255 -5.48 23.95 0.22
N GLY A 256 -4.58 24.82 0.66
CA GLY A 256 -3.86 25.76 -0.20
C GLY A 256 -2.74 25.10 -1.01
N GLN A 257 -2.29 25.77 -2.07
CA GLN A 257 -1.08 25.39 -2.78
C GLN A 257 0.15 25.89 -2.04
N ALA A 258 1.24 25.13 -2.03
CA ALA A 258 2.55 25.70 -1.68
C ALA A 258 3.06 26.55 -2.85
N SER A 259 3.87 27.55 -2.57
CA SER A 259 4.42 28.42 -3.61
C SER A 259 5.79 28.99 -3.28
N PHE A 260 6.51 29.42 -4.31
CA PHE A 260 7.73 30.22 -4.19
C PHE A 260 7.99 30.99 -5.48
N SER A 261 8.81 32.03 -5.38
CA SER A 261 9.34 32.80 -6.51
C SER A 261 10.77 32.34 -6.83
N ALA A 262 11.16 32.38 -8.10
CA ALA A 262 12.54 32.09 -8.53
C ALA A 262 13.00 33.05 -9.63
N VAL A 263 14.28 33.41 -9.61
CA VAL A 263 14.94 34.11 -10.72
C VAL A 263 15.65 33.09 -11.60
N LEU A 264 15.22 33.02 -12.86
CA LEU A 264 15.68 32.05 -13.85
C LEU A 264 16.90 32.57 -14.61
N THR A 265 17.65 31.64 -15.20
CA THR A 265 18.79 31.99 -16.05
C THR A 265 18.30 32.47 -17.42
N ASP A 266 17.54 31.62 -18.10
CA ASP A 266 16.92 31.92 -19.38
C ASP A 266 15.44 31.53 -19.41
N GLY A 267 14.95 30.85 -18.36
CA GLY A 267 13.58 30.35 -18.25
C GLY A 267 13.23 29.23 -19.21
N ILE A 268 14.18 28.65 -19.92
CA ILE A 268 13.99 27.59 -20.93
C ILE A 268 14.84 26.36 -20.60
N THR A 269 16.14 26.54 -20.35
CA THR A 269 17.10 25.47 -20.05
C THR A 269 17.30 25.24 -18.56
N ASP A 270 16.70 26.05 -17.69
CA ASP A 270 16.67 25.80 -16.25
C ASP A 270 15.99 24.43 -15.97
N ASN A 271 16.76 23.45 -15.49
CA ASN A 271 16.35 22.03 -15.41
C ASN A 271 14.97 21.79 -14.81
N PHE A 272 14.60 22.49 -13.73
CA PHE A 272 13.33 22.30 -13.04
C PHE A 272 12.12 22.79 -13.85
N VAL A 273 12.31 23.61 -14.89
CA VAL A 273 11.24 24.05 -15.81
C VAL A 273 10.68 22.85 -16.58
N SER A 274 11.50 21.84 -16.87
CA SER A 274 11.08 20.61 -17.57
C SER A 274 10.14 19.74 -16.74
N LEU A 275 10.10 19.93 -15.41
CA LEU A 275 9.26 19.18 -14.49
C LEU A 275 7.84 19.77 -14.36
N LYS A 276 7.49 20.77 -15.17
CA LYS A 276 6.15 21.35 -15.19
C LYS A 276 5.10 20.25 -15.41
N GLY A 277 4.13 20.17 -14.49
CA GLY A 277 3.05 19.20 -14.51
C GLY A 277 3.41 17.83 -13.93
N ALA A 278 4.66 17.59 -13.55
CA ALA A 278 5.05 16.38 -12.84
C ALA A 278 4.65 16.46 -11.35
N ASN A 279 4.37 15.31 -10.75
CA ASN A 279 4.18 15.20 -9.31
C ASN A 279 5.55 14.99 -8.66
N ILE A 280 6.05 16.01 -7.96
CA ILE A 280 7.40 16.05 -7.40
C ILE A 280 7.38 16.51 -5.94
N TRP A 281 8.45 16.19 -5.22
CA TRP A 281 8.75 16.83 -3.94
C TRP A 281 9.44 18.19 -4.10
N ILE A 282 9.00 19.17 -3.31
CA ILE A 282 9.73 20.40 -3.01
C ILE A 282 10.15 20.38 -1.54
N GLU A 283 11.42 20.65 -1.29
CA GLU A 283 12.02 20.74 0.04
C GLU A 283 12.39 22.20 0.33
N PHE A 284 11.89 22.73 1.44
CA PHE A 284 12.34 24.01 1.98
C PHE A 284 13.15 23.80 3.24
N ARG A 285 14.27 24.51 3.37
CA ARG A 285 15.07 24.54 4.59
C ARG A 285 15.26 25.99 5.02
N PRO A 286 15.00 26.32 6.30
CA PRO A 286 15.27 27.66 6.83
C PRO A 286 16.78 27.95 6.89
N ASP A 287 17.62 26.91 6.93
CA ASP A 287 19.07 27.00 6.87
C ASP A 287 19.63 26.00 5.86
N ARG A 288 20.32 26.49 4.82
CA ARG A 288 20.87 25.67 3.74
C ARG A 288 21.96 24.70 4.18
N ASP A 289 22.64 25.00 5.28
CA ASP A 289 23.79 24.20 5.76
C ASP A 289 23.35 23.10 6.72
N VAL A 290 22.05 23.02 7.02
CA VAL A 290 21.46 22.04 7.93
C VAL A 290 20.39 21.23 7.18
N THR A 291 20.27 19.94 7.49
CA THR A 291 19.29 19.04 6.86
C THR A 291 17.93 19.06 7.53
N VAL A 292 17.88 19.35 8.83
CA VAL A 292 16.67 19.49 9.65
C VAL A 292 16.83 20.70 10.59
N PRO A 293 15.79 21.47 10.89
CA PRO A 293 14.41 21.30 10.44
C PRO A 293 14.23 21.61 8.95
N LYS A 294 13.24 20.99 8.32
CA LYS A 294 12.86 21.23 6.92
C LYS A 294 11.36 21.05 6.72
N GLN A 295 10.88 21.53 5.58
CA GLN A 295 9.51 21.32 5.13
C GLN A 295 9.50 20.55 3.82
N LEU A 296 8.56 19.63 3.67
CA LEU A 296 8.38 18.83 2.48
C LEU A 296 6.95 18.98 1.95
N THR A 297 6.81 19.27 0.66
CA THR A 297 5.51 19.30 -0.02
C THR A 297 5.59 18.46 -1.28
N GLN A 298 4.69 17.49 -1.43
CA GLN A 298 4.54 16.72 -2.66
C GLN A 298 3.31 17.19 -3.43
N GLY A 299 3.43 17.37 -4.73
CA GLY A 299 2.28 17.68 -5.56
C GLY A 299 2.63 18.01 -7.01
N ILE A 300 1.60 18.36 -7.78
CA ILE A 300 1.76 18.74 -9.19
C ILE A 300 2.45 20.10 -9.27
N PHE A 301 3.61 20.15 -9.92
CA PHE A 301 4.42 21.35 -10.04
C PHE A 301 3.92 22.28 -11.16
N GLY A 302 3.47 23.46 -10.77
CA GLY A 302 3.11 24.56 -11.66
C GLY A 302 4.24 25.59 -11.78
N ILE A 303 4.44 26.11 -12.99
CA ILE A 303 5.37 27.21 -13.23
C ILE A 303 4.81 28.20 -14.25
N SER A 304 4.83 29.48 -13.87
CA SER A 304 4.44 30.64 -14.67
C SER A 304 5.63 31.57 -14.79
N ARG A 305 6.13 31.76 -16.02
CA ARG A 305 7.36 32.49 -16.32
C ARG A 305 7.06 33.88 -16.87
N THR A 306 7.86 34.86 -16.49
CA THR A 306 7.79 36.24 -16.96
C THR A 306 9.11 36.64 -17.61
N PHE A 307 9.04 37.16 -18.84
CA PHE A 307 10.18 37.61 -19.63
C PHE A 307 10.11 39.13 -19.81
N PRO A 308 10.65 39.92 -18.86
CA PRO A 308 10.54 41.37 -18.92
C PRO A 308 11.36 41.96 -20.07
N ALA A 309 10.80 42.98 -20.73
CA ALA A 309 11.54 43.79 -21.71
C ALA A 309 12.53 44.72 -20.99
N GLY A 310 13.65 45.06 -21.64
CA GLY A 310 14.60 46.08 -21.13
C GLY A 310 15.67 45.58 -20.16
N GLY A 311 15.99 44.28 -20.15
CA GLY A 311 17.12 43.71 -19.39
C GLY A 311 16.81 43.34 -17.94
N GLY A 312 15.53 43.28 -17.56
CA GLY A 312 15.13 42.70 -16.27
C GLY A 312 15.41 41.20 -16.20
N SER A 313 15.56 40.67 -14.98
CA SER A 313 15.78 39.23 -14.78
C SER A 313 14.52 38.44 -15.15
N VAL A 314 14.71 37.30 -15.83
CA VAL A 314 13.62 36.33 -16.07
C VAL A 314 13.19 35.76 -14.71
N SER A 315 11.89 35.72 -14.44
CA SER A 315 11.37 35.23 -13.16
C SER A 315 10.29 34.18 -13.37
N ALA A 316 10.07 33.34 -12.34
CA ALA A 316 8.97 32.40 -12.27
C ALA A 316 8.23 32.52 -10.94
N SER A 317 6.91 32.44 -11.03
CA SER A 317 6.04 32.06 -9.92
C SER A 317 5.81 30.56 -10.02
N CYS A 318 6.18 29.85 -8.96
CA CYS A 318 6.10 28.39 -8.88
C CYS A 318 5.04 28.00 -7.85
N THR A 319 4.25 27.00 -8.17
CA THR A 319 3.26 26.42 -7.26
C THR A 319 3.40 24.91 -7.19
N VAL A 320 3.01 24.34 -6.05
CA VAL A 320 2.85 22.90 -5.86
C VAL A 320 1.40 22.69 -5.49
N THR A 321 0.66 21.93 -6.28
CA THR A 321 -0.73 21.55 -5.98
C THR A 321 -0.72 20.21 -5.27
N PRO A 322 -0.85 20.17 -3.94
CA PRO A 322 -0.67 18.93 -3.20
C PRO A 322 -2.00 18.22 -2.97
N VAL A 323 -1.92 16.97 -2.53
CA VAL A 323 -3.06 16.22 -1.98
C VAL A 323 -3.09 16.24 -0.45
N GLU A 324 -1.96 16.58 0.18
CA GLU A 324 -1.77 16.66 1.63
C GLU A 324 -1.06 17.97 2.00
N ALA A 325 -1.17 18.38 3.27
CA ALA A 325 -0.48 19.57 3.75
C ALA A 325 1.05 19.39 3.73
N THR A 326 1.77 20.51 3.74
CA THR A 326 3.23 20.48 3.95
C THR A 326 3.57 19.78 5.25
N VAL A 327 4.55 18.88 5.19
CA VAL A 327 5.06 18.15 6.36
C VAL A 327 6.25 18.90 6.94
N ASP A 328 6.17 19.22 8.23
CA ASP A 328 7.27 19.78 9.02
C ASP A 328 8.13 18.65 9.59
N VAL A 329 9.37 18.54 9.12
CA VAL A 329 10.35 17.57 9.63
C VAL A 329 11.26 18.29 10.60
N ALA A 330 11.01 18.12 11.90
CA ALA A 330 11.71 18.84 12.96
C ALA A 330 12.91 18.07 13.57
N SER A 331 12.93 16.73 13.45
CA SER A 331 13.95 15.84 14.04
C SER A 331 14.13 14.59 13.23
#